data_AF-A0A7K4IZR5-F1
#
_entry.id   AF-A0A7K4IZR5-F1
#
_cell.length_a   1.000
_cell.length_b   1.000
_cell.length_c   1.000
_cell.angle_alpha   90.00
_cell.angle_beta   90.00
_cell.angle_gamma   90.00
#
_symmetry.space_group_name_H-M   'P 1'
#
loop_
_entity.id
_entity.type
_entity.pdbx_description
1 polymer ?
#
loop_
_entity_poly.entity_id
_entity_poly.type
_entity_poly.pdbx_seq_one_letter_code
_entity_poly.pdbx_strand_id
1 'polypeptide(L)' 'ILSERLTKACPISNRQRGFRRAVGCSKNLKVLQILMKHAKSEHHALGVIFIDLEKAFDTMSHSHILLTLKQIGLD' A
#
# COMPACT_ATOMS: atom_id res chain seq x y z
N ILE A 1 15.96 2.23 9.67
CA ILE A 1 16.86 3.14 8.92
C ILE A 1 16.33 3.43 7.51
N LEU A 2 16.21 2.46 6.60
CA LEU A 2 15.78 2.73 5.20
C LEU A 2 14.36 3.32 5.07
N SER A 3 13.36 2.72 5.73
CA SER A 3 11.97 3.23 5.75
C SER A 3 11.88 4.68 6.26
N GLU A 4 12.70 5.04 7.24
CA GLU A 4 12.74 6.39 7.79
C GLU A 4 13.33 7.39 6.80
N ARG A 5 14.44 7.03 6.14
CA ARG A 5 15.03 7.83 5.06
C ARG A 5 14.06 8.00 3.90
N LEU A 6 13.38 6.93 3.50
CA LEU A 6 12.38 6.96 2.45
C LEU A 6 11.21 7.87 2.81
N THR A 7 10.71 7.82 4.05
CA THR A 7 9.61 8.68 4.51
C THR A 7 10.00 10.16 4.55
N LYS A 8 11.28 10.47 4.84
CA LYS A 8 11.80 11.85 4.83
C LYS A 8 11.97 12.39 3.41
N ALA A 9 12.44 11.55 2.49
CA ALA A 9 12.67 11.96 1.11
C ALA A 9 11.37 11.99 0.30
N CYS A 10 10.55 10.94 0.39
CA CYS A 10 9.37 10.74 -0.43
C CYS A 10 8.08 10.79 0.41
N PRO A 11 7.08 11.63 0.05
CA PRO A 11 5.79 11.64 0.71
C PRO A 11 5.01 10.36 0.38
N ILE A 12 5.18 9.33 1.20
CA ILE A 12 4.50 8.04 1.06
C ILE A 12 3.01 8.19 1.40
N SER A 13 2.13 7.61 0.58
CA SER A 13 0.69 7.60 0.81
C SER A 13 0.31 7.16 2.23
N ASN A 14 -0.61 7.89 2.87
CA ASN A 14 -1.18 7.56 4.20
C ASN A 14 -1.84 6.18 4.26
N ARG A 15 -2.13 5.55 3.12
CA ARG A 15 -2.69 4.19 3.04
C ARG A 15 -1.65 3.07 3.00
N GLN A 16 -0.38 3.35 2.68
CA GLN A 16 0.67 2.33 2.61
C GLN A 16 0.97 1.73 3.99
N ARG A 17 0.81 0.42 4.16
CA ARG A 17 1.10 -0.25 5.44
C ARG A 17 2.50 -0.86 5.49
N GLY A 18 3.00 -1.36 4.37
CA GLY A 18 4.35 -1.91 4.25
C GLY A 18 5.44 -0.84 4.29
N PHE A 19 6.60 -1.20 4.83
CA PHE A 19 7.80 -0.35 4.87
C PHE A 19 7.57 1.06 5.46
N ARG A 20 6.66 1.18 6.43
CA ARG A 20 6.42 2.41 7.19
C ARG A 20 6.28 2.11 8.67
N ARG A 21 6.72 3.04 9.50
CA ARG A 21 6.46 3.02 10.95
C ARG A 21 5.00 3.36 11.23
N ALA A 22 4.12 2.38 11.06
CA ALA A 22 2.68 2.53 11.26
C ALA A 22 2.11 1.32 12.00
N VAL A 23 0.89 1.48 12.53
CA VAL A 23 0.05 0.34 12.93
C VAL A 23 -0.11 -0.52 11.67
N GLY A 24 0.36 -1.77 11.71
CA GLY A 24 0.49 -2.63 10.52
C GLY A 24 -0.84 -2.97 9.84
N CYS A 25 -0.96 -4.19 9.30
CA CYS A 25 -2.15 -4.55 8.50
C CYS A 25 -3.43 -4.77 9.32
N SER A 26 -3.38 -4.74 10.66
CA SER A 26 -4.52 -5.02 11.53
C SER A 26 -5.71 -4.09 11.28
N LYS A 27 -5.47 -2.80 11.02
CA LYS A 27 -6.53 -1.85 10.65
C LYS A 27 -7.22 -2.25 9.35
N ASN A 28 -6.45 -2.64 8.33
CA ASN A 28 -6.99 -3.03 7.03
C ASN A 28 -7.84 -4.32 7.17
N LEU A 29 -7.36 -5.29 7.94
CA LEU A 29 -8.11 -6.52 8.23
C LEU A 29 -9.41 -6.22 8.98
N LYS A 30 -9.37 -5.31 9.97
CA LYS A 30 -10.56 -4.93 10.73
C LYS A 30 -11.60 -4.23 9.83
N VAL A 31 -11.17 -3.34 8.94
CA VAL A 31 -12.05 -2.68 7.97
C VAL A 31 -12.68 -3.73 7.05
N LEU A 32 -11.90 -4.65 6.49
CA LEU A 32 -12.42 -5.72 5.63
C LEU A 32 -13.46 -6.58 6.37
N GLN A 33 -13.17 -6.98 7.62
CA GLN A 33 -14.11 -7.73 8.45
C GLN A 33 -15.43 -6.98 8.68
N ILE A 34 -15.38 -5.67 8.94
CA ILE A 34 -16.57 -4.84 9.14
C ILE A 34 -17.39 -4.77 7.85
N LEU A 35 -16.75 -4.53 6.70
CA LEU A 35 -17.42 -4.47 5.40
C LEU A 35 -18.11 -5.80 5.07
N MET A 36 -17.43 -6.94 5.30
CA MET A 36 -18.01 -8.26 5.09
C MET A 36 -19.22 -8.52 6.00
N LYS A 37 -19.14 -8.13 7.27
CA LYS A 37 -20.26 -8.27 8.21
C LYS A 37 -21.46 -7.43 7.82
N HIS A 38 -21.21 -6.18 7.40
CA HIS A 38 -22.27 -5.27 6.98
C HIS A 38 -22.93 -5.72 5.66
N ALA A 39 -22.14 -6.11 4.66
CA ALA A 39 -22.70 -6.66 3.43
C ALA A 39 -23.57 -7.90 3.69
N LYS A 40 -23.15 -8.76 4.65
CA LYS A 40 -23.94 -9.90 5.09
C LYS A 40 -25.24 -9.50 5.80
N SER A 41 -25.24 -8.45 6.65
CA SER A 41 -26.44 -8.01 7.36
C SER A 41 -27.47 -7.37 6.43
N GLU A 42 -27.01 -6.61 5.45
CA GLU A 42 -27.88 -5.89 4.49
C GLU A 42 -28.23 -6.72 3.24
N HIS A 43 -27.80 -7.99 3.18
CA HIS A 43 -27.96 -8.84 1.98
C HIS A 43 -27.41 -8.20 0.69
N HIS A 44 -26.33 -7.43 0.80
CA HIS A 44 -25.67 -6.79 -0.32
C HIS A 44 -24.46 -7.60 -0.82
N ALA A 45 -24.20 -7.53 -2.13
CA ALA A 45 -22.99 -8.11 -2.72
C ALA A 45 -21.76 -7.26 -2.35
N LEU A 46 -20.65 -7.92 -2.01
CA LEU A 46 -19.35 -7.29 -1.76
C LEU A 46 -18.29 -7.98 -2.62
N GLY A 47 -17.66 -7.22 -3.51
CA GLY A 47 -16.49 -7.66 -4.27
C GLY A 47 -15.19 -7.28 -3.57
N VAL A 48 -14.23 -8.20 -3.50
CA VAL A 48 -12.88 -7.96 -2.96
C VAL A 48 -11.86 -8.50 -3.97
N ILE A 49 -10.93 -7.65 -4.39
CA ILE A 49 -9.88 -8.01 -5.35
C ILE A 49 -8.54 -8.03 -4.61
N PHE A 50 -7.84 -9.16 -4.67
CA PHE A 50 -6.48 -9.30 -4.18
C PHE A 50 -5.51 -9.16 -5.36
N ILE A 51 -4.55 -8.24 -5.25
CA ILE A 51 -3.53 -7.98 -6.27
C ILE A 51 -2.18 -8.27 -5.65
N ASP A 52 -1.35 -9.04 -6.36
CA ASP A 52 0.02 -9.35 -5.97
C ASP A 52 0.95 -9.19 -7.18
N LEU A 53 2.21 -8.84 -6.94
CA LEU A 53 3.21 -8.60 -7.97
C LEU A 53 4.34 -9.62 -7.84
N GLU A 54 4.59 -10.39 -8.91
CA GLU A 54 5.68 -11.35 -8.93
C GLU A 54 7.04 -10.64 -8.84
N LYS A 55 7.87 -11.09 -7.89
CA LYS A 55 9.27 -10.67 -7.72
C LYS A 55 9.42 -9.13 -7.77
N ALA A 56 8.53 -8.41 -7.09
CA ALA A 56 8.44 -6.95 -7.19
C ALA A 56 9.75 -6.18 -6.97
N PHE A 57 10.74 -6.75 -6.27
CA PHE A 57 12.06 -6.13 -6.14
C PHE A 57 13.00 -6.42 -7.31
N ASP A 58 12.87 -7.57 -7.95
CA ASP A 58 13.71 -7.99 -9.07
C ASP A 58 13.16 -7.51 -10.42
N THR A 59 11.84 -7.39 -10.55
CA THR A 59 11.15 -7.08 -11.82
C THR A 59 10.93 -5.59 -12.05
N MET A 60 11.11 -4.76 -11.02
CA MET A 60 10.97 -3.30 -11.14
C MET A 60 12.22 -2.70 -11.77
N SER A 61 12.07 -2.14 -12.98
CA SER A 61 13.20 -1.50 -13.66
C SER A 61 13.62 -0.20 -12.96
N HIS A 62 14.93 0.06 -12.95
CA HIS A 62 15.50 1.30 -12.42
C HIS A 62 14.95 2.58 -13.08
N SER A 63 14.61 2.53 -14.38
CA SER A 63 14.03 3.68 -15.10
C SER A 63 12.67 4.10 -14.52
N HIS A 64 11.80 3.12 -14.19
CA HIS A 64 10.52 3.39 -13.51
C HIS A 64 10.73 4.04 -12.13
N ILE A 65 11.75 3.59 -11.36
CA ILE A 65 12.07 4.18 -10.07
C ILE A 65 12.51 5.63 -10.24
N LEU A 66 13.46 5.91 -11.15
CA LEU A 66 13.96 7.26 -11.40
C LEU A 66 12.86 8.21 -11.91
N LEU A 67 12.01 7.75 -12.83
CA LEU A 67 10.89 8.54 -13.33
C LEU A 67 9.91 8.90 -12.20
N THR A 68 9.62 7.94 -11.30
CA THR A 68 8.77 8.18 -10.14
C THR A 68 9.39 9.19 -9.19
N LEU A 69 10.69 9.08 -8.91
CA LEU A 69 11.42 9.99 -8.03
C LEU A 69 11.45 11.43 -8.60
N LYS A 70 11.70 11.58 -9.90
CA LYS A 70 11.62 12.87 -10.60
C LYS A 70 10.24 13.50 -10.54
N GLN A 71 9.17 12.71 -10.70
CA GLN A 71 7.79 13.20 -10.62
C GLN A 71 7.43 13.77 -9.24
N ILE A 72 8.06 13.28 -8.18
CA ILE A 72 7.86 13.78 -6.81
C ILE A 72 8.91 14.81 -6.38
N GLY A 73 9.76 15.27 -7.30
CA GLY A 73 10.77 16.31 -7.07
C GLY A 73 11.99 15.83 -6.30
N LEU A 74 12.36 14.55 -6.45
CA LEU A 74 13.55 13.95 -5.87
C LEU A 74 14.43 13.42 -7.00
N ASP A 75 15.36 14.21 -7.51
CA ASP A 75 16.35 13.80 -8.51
C ASP A 75 17.71 14.48 -8.31
#